data_AF-A0A952IV75-F1
#
_entry.id   AF-A0A952IV75-F1
#
_cell.length_a   1.000
_cell.length_b   1.000
_cell.length_c   1.000
_cell.angle_alpha   90.00
_cell.angle_beta   90.00
_cell.angle_gamma   90.00
#
_symmetry.space_group_name_H-M   'P 1'
#
loop_
_entity.id
_entity.type
_entity.pdbx_description
1 polymer ?
#
loop_
_entity_poly.entity_id
_entity_poly.type
_entity_poly.pdbx_seq_one_letter_code
_entity_poly.pdbx_strand_id
1 'polypeptide(L)'
;LEFFLAQMDRPQIKGNLFLHFELIPDRLPEALCELLPAFPPGTLQFEIGIQSFNPEVQQRISRKQNHEKTTANLRWLVTHTHAHVHADLIFGLPGESLESFGRGFDELYKLGPQEIQVGLLKRLRGTPITRHTEPFGMCYMPTPPYRIMATRDADFSTIQRMVRFARYWDLIGNSGRFPNTLPLLLGESPFERFLALSDWIFASSTQTHKISLQRLFEMLHDGVPLLPATDQTLVTEALSSDYTHNALKGRPVWHTAATSKTGQTSTRKGNRRQQRHLPDEASLH
;
A
#
# COMPACT_ATOMS: atom_id res chain seq x y z
N LEU A 1 13.66 26.73 -4.69
CA LEU A 1 14.39 25.56 -4.17
C LEU A 1 15.87 25.84 -3.92
N GLU A 2 16.52 26.68 -4.74
CA GLU A 2 17.93 27.10 -4.56
C GLU A 2 18.29 27.56 -3.14
N PHE A 3 17.42 28.35 -2.51
CA PHE A 3 17.61 28.76 -1.11
C PHE A 3 17.87 27.55 -0.20
N PHE A 4 17.06 26.49 -0.33
CA PHE A 4 17.17 25.30 0.51
C PHE A 4 18.45 24.53 0.24
N LEU A 5 18.83 24.36 -1.03
CA LEU A 5 20.13 23.76 -1.41
C LEU A 5 21.29 24.51 -0.74
N ALA A 6 21.28 25.84 -0.79
CA ALA A 6 22.29 26.68 -0.15
C ALA A 6 22.30 26.59 1.39
N GLN A 7 21.20 26.13 2.01
CA GLN A 7 21.14 25.91 3.45
C GLN A 7 21.64 24.52 3.88
N MET A 8 21.75 23.55 2.96
CA MET A 8 22.00 22.14 3.30
C MET A 8 23.37 21.89 3.93
N ASP A 9 24.37 22.70 3.56
CA ASP A 9 25.73 22.58 4.10
C ASP A 9 25.90 23.24 5.47
N ARG A 10 24.87 23.92 5.98
CA ARG A 10 24.94 24.53 7.31
C ARG A 10 24.94 23.43 8.37
N PRO A 11 25.88 23.42 9.34
CA PRO A 11 26.01 22.34 10.33
C PRO A 11 24.73 22.02 11.10
N GLN A 12 23.92 23.04 11.39
CA GLN A 12 22.65 22.94 12.10
C GLN A 12 21.49 22.37 11.27
N ILE A 13 21.62 22.29 9.95
CA ILE A 13 20.58 21.83 9.01
C ILE A 13 20.98 20.52 8.33
N LYS A 14 22.29 20.30 8.16
CA LYS A 14 22.88 19.13 7.50
C LYS A 14 22.33 17.83 8.09
N GLY A 15 21.71 17.02 7.24
CA GLY A 15 21.10 15.73 7.61
C GLY A 15 19.70 15.79 8.22
N ASN A 16 19.17 16.98 8.50
CA ASN A 16 17.86 17.17 9.15
C ASN A 16 16.83 17.91 8.27
N LEU A 17 17.21 18.38 7.08
CA LEU A 17 16.30 19.08 6.19
C LEU A 17 15.37 18.09 5.47
N PHE A 18 14.07 18.25 5.70
CA PHE A 18 13.02 17.52 5.00
C PHE A 18 11.98 18.51 4.47
N LEU A 19 11.71 18.44 3.17
CA LEU A 19 10.77 19.32 2.48
C LEU A 19 9.65 18.49 1.85
N HIS A 20 8.41 18.92 2.10
CA HIS A 20 7.22 18.34 1.52
C HIS A 20 6.52 19.39 0.65
N PHE A 21 6.28 19.06 -0.61
CA PHE A 21 5.57 19.91 -1.56
C PHE A 21 4.43 19.15 -2.25
N GLU A 22 3.35 19.85 -2.55
CA GLU A 22 2.33 19.39 -3.48
C GLU A 22 2.70 19.82 -4.91
N LEU A 23 2.56 18.91 -5.88
CA LEU A 23 2.75 19.22 -7.29
C LEU A 23 1.50 18.97 -8.10
N ILE A 24 1.29 19.84 -9.10
CA ILE A 24 0.27 19.62 -10.12
C ILE A 24 0.85 18.63 -11.13
N PRO A 25 0.20 17.47 -11.39
CA PRO A 25 0.84 16.36 -12.09
C PRO A 25 1.37 16.70 -13.50
N ASP A 26 0.68 17.58 -14.23
CA ASP A 26 1.05 17.97 -15.59
C ASP A 26 1.90 19.25 -15.69
N ARG A 27 2.36 19.79 -14.55
CA ARG A 27 3.19 20.99 -14.48
C ARG A 27 4.51 20.74 -13.75
N LEU A 28 5.56 20.50 -14.53
CA LEU A 28 6.93 20.43 -14.05
C LEU A 28 7.80 21.37 -14.89
N PRO A 29 8.07 22.60 -14.43
CA PRO A 29 8.91 23.56 -15.14
C PRO A 29 10.37 23.09 -15.24
N GLU A 30 11.02 23.43 -16.35
CA GLU A 30 12.44 23.09 -16.62
C GLU A 30 13.39 23.54 -15.50
N ALA A 31 13.17 24.74 -14.95
CA ALA A 31 13.95 25.23 -13.81
C ALA A 31 13.85 24.33 -12.56
N LEU A 32 12.73 23.61 -12.35
CA LEU A 32 12.66 22.60 -11.30
C LEU A 32 13.43 21.35 -11.72
N CYS A 33 13.34 20.94 -13.00
CA CYS A 33 14.06 19.78 -13.49
C CYS A 33 15.59 19.88 -13.31
N GLU A 34 16.15 21.09 -13.38
CA GLU A 34 17.57 21.33 -13.13
C GLU A 34 17.94 21.25 -11.64
N LEU A 35 17.05 21.68 -10.76
CA LEU A 35 17.33 21.81 -9.32
C LEU A 35 17.08 20.51 -8.53
N LEU A 36 16.04 19.77 -8.89
CA LEU A 36 15.59 18.60 -8.13
C LEU A 36 16.63 17.47 -8.02
N PRO A 37 17.43 17.15 -9.05
CA PRO A 37 18.45 16.10 -8.94
C PRO A 37 19.56 16.42 -7.93
N ALA A 38 19.76 17.70 -7.59
CA ALA A 38 20.79 18.11 -6.63
C ALA A 38 20.42 17.80 -5.17
N PHE A 39 19.15 17.47 -4.88
CA PHE A 39 18.73 17.12 -3.53
C PHE A 39 19.10 15.66 -3.21
N PRO A 40 19.77 15.39 -2.08
CA PRO A 40 20.14 14.05 -1.69
C PRO A 40 18.92 13.23 -1.24
N PRO A 41 19.04 11.88 -1.21
CA PRO A 41 17.99 10.99 -0.73
C PRO A 41 17.46 11.37 0.65
N GLY A 42 16.14 11.24 0.83
CA GLY A 42 15.46 11.48 2.11
C GLY A 42 15.19 12.94 2.45
N THR A 43 15.38 13.88 1.51
CA THR A 43 15.19 15.31 1.77
C THR A 43 13.97 15.92 1.09
N LEU A 44 13.46 15.30 0.02
CA LEU A 44 12.30 15.76 -0.73
C LEU A 44 11.19 14.71 -0.71
N GLN A 45 9.96 15.16 -0.45
CA GLN A 45 8.73 14.42 -0.71
C GLN A 45 7.78 15.27 -1.57
N PHE A 46 7.22 14.64 -2.60
CA PHE A 46 6.21 15.22 -3.47
C PHE A 46 4.89 14.47 -3.32
N GLU A 47 3.81 15.21 -3.06
CA GLU A 47 2.44 14.71 -3.13
C GLU A 47 1.82 15.14 -4.46
N ILE A 48 1.31 14.16 -5.21
CA ILE A 48 0.81 14.35 -6.57
C ILE A 48 -0.59 13.77 -6.66
N GLY A 49 -1.59 14.65 -6.55
CA GLY A 49 -2.97 14.25 -6.70
C GLY A 49 -3.31 13.92 -8.16
N ILE A 50 -3.33 12.64 -8.56
CA ILE A 50 -3.75 12.25 -9.91
C ILE A 50 -5.26 12.02 -9.94
N GLN A 51 -5.77 11.42 -8.87
CA GLN A 51 -7.17 11.14 -8.56
C GLN A 51 -7.79 10.07 -9.44
N SER A 52 -7.69 10.19 -10.76
CA SER A 52 -8.08 9.14 -11.71
C SER A 52 -7.26 9.29 -12.98
N PHE A 53 -6.94 8.18 -13.63
CA PHE A 53 -6.34 8.16 -14.98
C PHE A 53 -7.40 8.15 -16.09
N ASN A 54 -8.69 8.01 -15.75
CA ASN A 54 -9.78 8.03 -16.73
C ASN A 54 -10.10 9.48 -17.16
N PRO A 55 -9.89 9.86 -18.44
CA PRO A 55 -10.12 11.22 -18.91
C PRO A 55 -11.57 11.70 -18.76
N GLU A 56 -12.56 10.80 -18.90
CA GLU A 56 -13.97 11.16 -18.72
C GLU A 56 -14.27 11.49 -17.25
N VAL A 57 -13.71 10.70 -16.32
CA VAL A 57 -13.85 10.93 -14.88
C VAL A 57 -13.18 12.26 -14.51
N GLN A 58 -11.96 12.50 -14.99
CA GLN A 58 -11.24 13.76 -14.80
C GLN A 58 -12.06 14.96 -15.31
N GLN A 59 -12.63 14.87 -16.51
CA GLN A 59 -13.46 15.92 -17.09
C GLN A 59 -14.71 16.19 -16.23
N ARG A 60 -15.41 15.15 -15.76
CA ARG A 60 -16.60 15.27 -14.91
C ARG A 60 -16.30 16.01 -13.61
N ILE A 61 -15.18 15.71 -12.97
CA ILE A 61 -14.75 16.40 -11.74
C ILE A 61 -14.07 17.75 -12.00
N SER A 62 -14.08 18.23 -13.26
CA SER A 62 -13.47 19.49 -13.69
C SER A 62 -11.96 19.56 -13.44
N ARG A 63 -11.27 18.41 -13.48
CA ARG A 63 -9.81 18.34 -13.43
C ARG A 63 -9.27 18.38 -14.84
N LYS A 64 -8.84 19.57 -15.28
CA LYS A 64 -8.15 19.75 -16.56
C LYS A 64 -6.69 19.37 -16.38
N GLN A 65 -6.33 18.16 -16.77
CA GLN A 65 -4.98 17.64 -16.69
C GLN A 65 -4.61 16.98 -18.01
N ASN A 66 -3.38 17.19 -18.48
CA ASN A 66 -2.84 16.44 -19.61
C ASN A 66 -2.25 15.11 -19.11
N HIS A 67 -2.88 14.00 -19.51
CA HIS A 67 -2.46 12.65 -19.12
C HIS A 67 -1.03 12.34 -19.57
N GLU A 68 -0.67 12.61 -20.82
CA GLU A 68 0.67 12.33 -21.36
C GLU A 68 1.76 13.08 -20.58
N LYS A 69 1.52 14.37 -20.28
CA LYS A 69 2.42 15.18 -19.46
C LYS A 69 2.53 14.67 -18.03
N THR A 70 1.41 14.23 -17.45
CA THR A 70 1.41 13.65 -16.09
C THR A 70 2.32 12.42 -16.03
N THR A 71 2.11 11.48 -16.95
CA THR A 71 2.88 10.25 -17.05
C THR A 71 4.36 10.54 -17.31
N ALA A 72 4.67 11.51 -18.20
CA ALA A 72 6.04 11.94 -18.47
C ALA A 72 6.73 12.56 -17.25
N ASN A 73 6.05 13.48 -16.55
CA ASN A 73 6.59 14.16 -15.38
C ASN A 73 6.81 13.19 -14.21
N LEU A 74 5.86 12.29 -13.95
CA LEU A 74 5.99 11.26 -12.92
C LEU A 74 7.19 10.36 -13.20
N ARG A 75 7.29 9.85 -14.42
CA ARG A 75 8.44 9.02 -14.83
C ARG A 75 9.75 9.78 -14.65
N TRP A 76 9.80 11.04 -15.07
CA TRP A 76 10.99 11.87 -14.90
C TRP A 76 11.36 12.04 -13.42
N LEU A 77 10.40 12.40 -12.56
CA LEU A 77 10.63 12.59 -11.12
C LEU A 77 11.18 11.32 -10.47
N VAL A 78 10.58 10.17 -10.75
CA VAL A 78 11.00 8.87 -10.20
C VAL A 78 12.39 8.44 -10.69
N THR A 79 12.77 8.80 -11.92
CA THR A 79 14.01 8.29 -12.54
C THR A 79 15.20 9.25 -12.47
N HIS A 80 14.96 10.56 -12.32
CA HIS A 80 16.01 11.59 -12.37
C HIS A 80 16.23 12.28 -11.02
N THR A 81 15.47 11.93 -9.99
CA THR A 81 15.59 12.54 -8.66
C THR A 81 15.61 11.49 -7.57
N HIS A 82 15.98 11.91 -6.36
CA HIS A 82 15.86 11.09 -5.15
C HIS A 82 14.62 11.46 -4.33
N ALA A 83 13.67 12.19 -4.93
CA ALA A 83 12.47 12.60 -4.24
C ALA A 83 11.54 11.41 -3.99
N HIS A 84 10.93 11.40 -2.82
CA HIS A 84 9.88 10.46 -2.49
C HIS A 84 8.57 10.92 -3.11
N VAL A 85 8.11 10.22 -4.15
CA VAL A 85 6.87 10.53 -4.87
C VAL A 85 5.72 9.75 -4.25
N HIS A 86 4.76 10.49 -3.73
CA HIS A 86 3.50 10.01 -3.22
C HIS A 86 2.39 10.42 -4.20
N ALA A 87 1.68 9.45 -4.78
CA ALA A 87 0.67 9.70 -5.80
C ALA A 87 -0.72 9.24 -5.36
N ASP A 88 -1.71 10.13 -5.45
CA ASP A 88 -3.07 9.83 -4.99
C ASP A 88 -3.98 9.34 -6.12
N LEU A 89 -4.74 8.28 -5.85
CA LEU A 89 -5.90 7.86 -6.61
C LEU A 89 -7.14 7.88 -5.70
N ILE A 90 -8.30 8.24 -6.25
CA ILE A 90 -9.55 8.32 -5.51
C ILE A 90 -10.56 7.41 -6.19
N PHE A 91 -10.99 6.36 -5.52
CA PHE A 91 -12.08 5.51 -6.00
C PHE A 91 -13.45 6.05 -5.57
N GLY A 92 -14.46 5.82 -6.42
CA GLY A 92 -15.85 6.24 -6.20
C GLY A 92 -16.17 7.64 -6.76
N LEU A 93 -15.34 8.13 -7.68
CA LEU A 93 -15.63 9.33 -8.46
C LEU A 93 -16.82 9.09 -9.42
N PRO A 94 -17.54 10.14 -9.85
CA PRO A 94 -18.70 10.00 -10.71
C PRO A 94 -18.35 9.37 -12.07
N GLY A 95 -18.92 8.21 -12.36
CA GLY A 95 -18.69 7.46 -13.59
C GLY A 95 -17.41 6.62 -13.59
N GLU A 96 -16.82 6.37 -12.42
CA GLU A 96 -15.66 5.50 -12.27
C GLU A 96 -16.08 4.09 -11.87
N SER A 97 -15.88 3.13 -12.77
CA SER A 97 -16.05 1.71 -12.49
C SER A 97 -14.81 1.10 -11.83
N LEU A 98 -14.97 -0.07 -11.21
CA LEU A 98 -13.85 -0.83 -10.64
C LEU A 98 -12.77 -1.15 -11.69
N GLU A 99 -13.20 -1.52 -12.89
CA GLU A 99 -12.32 -1.83 -14.02
C GLU A 99 -11.52 -0.60 -14.48
N SER A 100 -12.20 0.55 -14.59
CA SER A 100 -11.54 1.80 -14.97
C SER A 100 -10.55 2.28 -13.93
N PHE A 101 -10.87 2.13 -12.65
CA PHE A 101 -9.94 2.43 -11.56
C PHE A 101 -8.74 1.49 -11.61
N GLY A 102 -8.97 0.19 -11.84
CA GLY A 102 -7.92 -0.81 -11.92
C GLY A 102 -6.89 -0.54 -13.01
N ARG A 103 -7.33 -0.14 -14.20
CA ARG A 103 -6.41 0.31 -15.26
C ARG A 103 -5.55 1.48 -14.82
N GLY A 104 -6.15 2.47 -14.16
CA GLY A 104 -5.40 3.63 -13.65
C GLY A 104 -4.41 3.28 -12.54
N PHE A 105 -4.77 2.33 -11.68
CA PHE A 105 -3.85 1.80 -10.67
C PHE A 105 -2.66 1.08 -11.32
N ASP A 106 -2.92 0.23 -12.32
CA ASP A 106 -1.86 -0.51 -13.04
C ASP A 106 -0.92 0.44 -13.81
N GLU A 107 -1.48 1.47 -14.44
CA GLU A 107 -0.70 2.53 -15.09
C GLU A 107 0.19 3.26 -14.09
N LEU A 108 -0.36 3.67 -12.94
CA LEU A 108 0.41 4.36 -11.91
C LEU A 108 1.49 3.47 -11.30
N TYR A 109 1.17 2.21 -11.02
CA TYR A 109 2.13 1.25 -10.49
C TYR A 109 3.32 1.07 -11.43
N LYS A 110 3.08 1.00 -12.74
CA LYS A 110 4.14 0.94 -13.77
C LYS A 110 5.03 2.18 -13.83
N LEU A 111 4.56 3.33 -13.35
CA LEU A 111 5.37 4.55 -13.23
C LEU A 111 6.30 4.53 -12.01
N GLY A 112 6.09 3.60 -11.08
CA GLY A 112 6.96 3.36 -9.94
C GLY A 112 7.08 4.51 -8.92
N PRO A 113 6.01 5.26 -8.58
CA PRO A 113 6.07 6.14 -7.41
C PRO A 113 6.36 5.32 -6.15
N GLN A 114 7.00 5.93 -5.16
CA GLN A 114 7.34 5.25 -3.91
C GLN A 114 6.08 4.88 -3.11
N GLU A 115 5.03 5.70 -3.19
CA GLU A 115 3.73 5.43 -2.56
C GLU A 115 2.56 5.71 -3.51
N ILE A 116 1.56 4.84 -3.47
CA ILE A 116 0.27 5.04 -4.14
C ILE A 116 -0.81 5.09 -3.05
N GLN A 117 -1.39 6.25 -2.80
CA GLN A 117 -2.50 6.36 -1.86
C GLN A 117 -3.81 6.12 -2.58
N VAL A 118 -4.50 5.07 -2.16
CA VAL A 118 -5.87 4.80 -2.61
C VAL A 118 -6.86 5.40 -1.60
N GLY A 119 -7.41 6.55 -1.96
CA GLY A 119 -8.48 7.21 -1.24
C GLY A 119 -9.86 6.73 -1.69
N LEU A 120 -10.84 6.78 -0.80
CA LEU A 120 -12.26 6.66 -1.14
C LEU A 120 -12.86 8.06 -1.13
N LEU A 121 -13.67 8.40 -2.13
CA LEU A 121 -14.29 9.71 -2.22
C LEU A 121 -15.01 10.09 -0.93
N LYS A 122 -14.77 11.31 -0.45
CA LYS A 122 -15.48 11.92 0.68
C LYS A 122 -16.21 13.17 0.20
N ARG A 123 -17.47 13.33 0.61
CA ARG A 123 -18.23 14.56 0.35
C ARG A 123 -17.91 15.61 1.41
N LEU A 124 -17.02 16.53 1.08
CA LEU A 124 -16.74 17.70 1.91
C LEU A 124 -17.73 18.83 1.60
N ARG A 125 -18.08 19.62 2.63
CA ARG A 125 -19.00 20.75 2.47
C ARG A 125 -18.44 21.77 1.48
N GLY A 126 -19.29 22.28 0.60
CA GLY A 126 -18.92 23.29 -0.40
C GLY A 126 -18.17 22.78 -1.62
N THR A 127 -17.96 21.47 -1.77
CA THR A 127 -17.24 20.94 -2.93
C THR A 127 -18.16 20.73 -4.14
N PRO A 128 -17.69 20.99 -5.38
CA PRO A 128 -18.47 20.83 -6.60
C PRO A 128 -19.00 19.41 -6.83
N ILE A 129 -18.42 18.40 -6.17
CA ILE A 129 -18.81 16.99 -6.30
C ILE A 129 -20.31 16.76 -6.03
N THR A 130 -20.93 17.62 -5.21
CA THR A 130 -22.35 17.55 -4.85
C THR A 130 -23.27 17.55 -6.08
N ARG A 131 -22.90 18.25 -7.16
CA ARG A 131 -23.71 18.32 -8.39
C ARG A 131 -23.87 16.97 -9.12
N HIS A 132 -23.02 15.99 -8.78
CA HIS A 132 -23.06 14.66 -9.36
C HIS A 132 -23.85 13.65 -8.52
N THR A 133 -24.38 14.06 -7.36
CA THR A 133 -25.02 13.15 -6.40
C THR A 133 -26.17 12.36 -7.03
N GLU A 134 -27.16 13.04 -7.58
CA GLU A 134 -28.34 12.40 -8.18
C GLU A 134 -28.01 11.80 -9.57
N PRO A 135 -27.32 12.49 -10.49
CA PRO A 135 -27.02 11.95 -11.82
C PRO A 135 -26.11 10.72 -11.84
N PHE A 136 -25.37 10.42 -10.77
CA PHE A 136 -24.50 9.25 -10.64
C PHE A 136 -24.86 8.34 -9.46
N GLY A 137 -26.04 8.53 -8.85
CA GLY A 137 -26.52 7.69 -7.74
C GLY A 137 -25.55 7.63 -6.56
N MET A 138 -24.91 8.74 -6.22
CA MET A 138 -23.86 8.79 -5.20
C MET A 138 -24.48 8.79 -3.80
N CYS A 139 -24.30 7.69 -3.09
CA CYS A 139 -24.76 7.53 -1.71
C CYS A 139 -23.59 7.74 -0.76
N TYR A 140 -23.71 8.63 0.22
CA TYR A 140 -22.64 8.94 1.18
C TYR A 140 -23.05 8.56 2.60
N MET A 141 -22.06 8.33 3.47
CA MET A 141 -22.30 8.22 4.91
C MET A 141 -23.03 9.47 5.43
N PRO A 142 -24.03 9.31 6.33
CA PRO A 142 -24.78 10.45 6.87
C PRO A 142 -23.96 11.30 7.84
N THR A 143 -22.88 10.73 8.39
CA THR A 143 -21.99 11.36 9.36
C THR A 143 -20.56 11.46 8.83
N PRO A 144 -19.72 12.36 9.38
CA PRO A 144 -18.30 12.41 9.08
C PRO A 144 -17.66 11.01 9.20
N PRO A 145 -16.78 10.61 8.26
CA PRO A 145 -16.11 11.44 7.26
C PRO A 145 -16.87 11.61 5.92
N TYR A 146 -18.18 11.33 5.86
CA TYR A 146 -19.01 11.44 4.65
C TYR A 146 -18.44 10.68 3.44
N ARG A 147 -17.85 9.52 3.69
CA ARG A 147 -17.30 8.64 2.65
C ARG A 147 -18.42 8.14 1.74
N ILE A 148 -18.12 7.97 0.46
CA ILE A 148 -18.98 7.28 -0.50
C ILE A 148 -19.28 5.86 0.00
N MET A 149 -20.52 5.44 -0.19
CA MET A 149 -21.05 4.13 0.16
C MET A 149 -21.48 3.36 -1.08
N ALA A 150 -21.97 4.03 -2.12
CA ALA A 150 -22.27 3.44 -3.42
C ALA A 150 -22.33 4.54 -4.49
N THR A 151 -22.16 4.17 -5.74
CA THR A 151 -22.45 4.96 -6.95
C THR A 151 -23.24 4.10 -7.93
N ARG A 152 -23.66 4.66 -9.06
CA ARG A 152 -24.22 3.90 -10.18
C ARG A 152 -23.28 2.78 -10.67
N ASP A 153 -21.97 3.04 -10.65
CA ASP A 153 -20.95 2.17 -11.25
C ASP A 153 -20.24 1.26 -10.23
N ALA A 154 -20.51 1.47 -8.93
CA ALA A 154 -19.95 0.67 -7.84
C ALA A 154 -20.95 0.57 -6.68
N ASP A 155 -21.49 -0.63 -6.46
CA ASP A 155 -22.42 -0.89 -5.37
C ASP A 155 -21.73 -0.88 -4.00
N PHE A 156 -22.52 -1.03 -2.93
CA PHE A 156 -22.00 -1.03 -1.57
C PHE A 156 -20.95 -2.12 -1.33
N SER A 157 -21.15 -3.32 -1.91
CA SER A 157 -20.22 -4.43 -1.74
C SER A 157 -18.86 -4.11 -2.39
N THR A 158 -18.87 -3.51 -3.59
CA THR A 158 -17.68 -3.05 -4.31
C THR A 158 -16.97 -1.94 -3.55
N ILE A 159 -17.69 -0.96 -3.01
CA ILE A 159 -17.08 0.10 -2.18
C ILE A 159 -16.42 -0.50 -0.93
N GLN A 160 -17.05 -1.46 -0.24
CA GLN A 160 -16.42 -2.12 0.90
C GLN A 160 -15.19 -2.95 0.49
N ARG A 161 -15.23 -3.57 -0.69
CA ARG A 161 -14.08 -4.27 -1.29
C ARG A 161 -12.89 -3.32 -1.47
N MET A 162 -13.13 -2.13 -2.00
CA MET A 162 -12.11 -1.10 -2.18
C MET A 162 -11.64 -0.44 -0.89
N VAL A 163 -12.49 -0.33 0.14
CA VAL A 163 -12.06 0.06 1.49
C VAL A 163 -11.04 -0.93 2.05
N ARG A 164 -11.23 -2.23 1.82
CA ARG A 164 -10.27 -3.26 2.25
C ARG A 164 -9.00 -3.22 1.42
N PHE A 165 -9.14 -3.12 0.10
CA PHE A 165 -8.03 -2.95 -0.83
C PHE A 165 -7.10 -1.83 -0.37
N ALA A 166 -7.62 -0.62 -0.16
CA ALA A 166 -6.83 0.53 0.25
C ALA A 166 -6.06 0.28 1.55
N ARG A 167 -6.72 -0.33 2.54
CA ARG A 167 -6.09 -0.61 3.85
C ARG A 167 -4.99 -1.67 3.77
N TYR A 168 -5.21 -2.73 3.01
CA TYR A 168 -4.17 -3.75 2.83
C TYR A 168 -3.05 -3.22 1.96
N TRP A 169 -3.34 -2.36 0.99
CA TRP A 169 -2.34 -1.69 0.17
C TRP A 169 -1.41 -0.82 1.03
N ASP A 170 -1.96 -0.07 2.00
CA ASP A 170 -1.12 0.68 2.94
C ASP A 170 -0.22 -0.23 3.80
N LEU A 171 -0.73 -1.40 4.21
CA LEU A 171 0.01 -2.35 5.05
C LEU A 171 1.08 -3.14 4.29
N ILE A 172 0.91 -3.32 2.99
CA ILE A 172 1.71 -4.21 2.14
C ILE A 172 2.44 -3.39 1.08
N GLY A 173 1.69 -2.78 0.16
CA GLY A 173 2.18 -1.98 -0.97
C GLY A 173 3.02 -0.77 -0.55
N ASN A 174 2.43 0.15 0.22
CA ASN A 174 3.10 1.40 0.63
C ASN A 174 4.11 1.20 1.78
N SER A 175 4.12 0.02 2.41
CA SER A 175 4.86 -0.17 3.66
C SER A 175 6.39 -0.19 3.52
N GLY A 176 6.90 -0.37 2.29
CA GLY A 176 8.32 -0.62 2.03
C GLY A 176 8.86 -1.96 2.58
N ARG A 177 8.00 -2.80 3.18
CA ARG A 177 8.42 -4.02 3.89
C ARG A 177 8.62 -5.22 2.98
N PHE A 178 8.06 -5.21 1.78
CA PHE A 178 8.02 -6.36 0.88
C PHE A 178 8.71 -6.09 -0.46
N PRO A 179 9.95 -5.56 -0.50
CA PRO A 179 10.59 -5.14 -1.75
C PRO A 179 10.81 -6.30 -2.73
N ASN A 180 11.00 -7.54 -2.25
CA ASN A 180 11.21 -8.70 -3.11
C ASN A 180 9.89 -9.44 -3.40
N THR A 181 9.00 -9.53 -2.41
CA THR A 181 7.75 -10.28 -2.52
C THR A 181 6.69 -9.55 -3.32
N LEU A 182 6.53 -8.24 -3.09
CA LEU A 182 5.43 -7.48 -3.68
C LEU A 182 5.43 -7.53 -5.23
N PRO A 183 6.57 -7.35 -5.93
CA PRO A 183 6.58 -7.46 -7.40
C PRO A 183 6.09 -8.83 -7.90
N LEU A 184 6.45 -9.92 -7.20
CA LEU A 184 6.00 -11.27 -7.56
C LEU A 184 4.48 -11.43 -7.35
N LEU A 185 3.93 -10.84 -6.29
CA LEU A 185 2.49 -10.86 -6.01
C LEU A 185 1.68 -9.97 -6.96
N LEU A 186 2.28 -8.95 -7.56
CA LEU A 186 1.59 -8.00 -8.46
C LEU A 186 1.72 -8.37 -9.94
N GLY A 187 2.90 -8.77 -10.41
CA GLY A 187 3.10 -9.26 -11.78
C GLY A 187 2.56 -8.29 -12.84
N GLU A 188 1.97 -8.82 -13.91
CA GLU A 188 1.50 -8.00 -15.05
C GLU A 188 0.15 -7.29 -14.80
N SER A 189 -0.62 -7.73 -13.81
CA SER A 189 -1.93 -7.17 -13.45
C SER A 189 -1.99 -6.80 -11.96
N PRO A 190 -1.25 -5.77 -11.51
CA PRO A 190 -1.14 -5.39 -10.11
C PRO A 190 -2.47 -5.24 -9.39
N PHE A 191 -3.42 -4.52 -9.97
CA PHE A 191 -4.71 -4.22 -9.36
C PHE A 191 -5.53 -5.48 -9.11
N GLU A 192 -5.74 -6.29 -10.16
CA GLU A 192 -6.57 -7.50 -10.03
C GLU A 192 -5.95 -8.51 -9.06
N ARG A 193 -4.63 -8.74 -9.15
CA ARG A 193 -3.93 -9.67 -8.28
C ARG A 193 -3.95 -9.21 -6.82
N PHE A 194 -3.73 -7.91 -6.58
CA PHE A 194 -3.82 -7.37 -5.22
C PHE A 194 -5.25 -7.35 -4.68
N LEU A 195 -6.25 -7.11 -5.53
CA LEU A 195 -7.66 -7.15 -5.14
C LEU A 195 -8.07 -8.57 -4.72
N ALA A 196 -7.66 -9.60 -5.48
CA ALA A 196 -7.89 -11.00 -5.12
C ALA A 196 -7.21 -11.37 -3.80
N LEU A 197 -5.95 -10.94 -3.60
CA LEU A 197 -5.24 -11.13 -2.34
C LEU A 197 -5.95 -10.43 -1.17
N SER A 198 -6.37 -9.17 -1.36
CA SER A 198 -7.14 -8.39 -0.38
C SER A 198 -8.43 -9.11 0.04
N ASP A 199 -9.17 -9.66 -0.93
CA ASP A 199 -10.40 -10.42 -0.63
C ASP A 199 -10.12 -11.67 0.18
N TRP A 200 -9.06 -12.41 -0.16
CA TRP A 200 -8.69 -13.60 0.57
C TRP A 200 -8.19 -13.30 1.98
N ILE A 201 -7.38 -12.26 2.17
CA ILE A 201 -6.92 -11.83 3.51
C ILE A 201 -8.14 -11.52 4.38
N PHE A 202 -9.14 -10.84 3.82
CA PHE A 202 -10.36 -10.55 4.56
C PHE A 202 -11.19 -11.81 4.85
N ALA A 203 -11.36 -12.70 3.86
CA ALA A 203 -12.12 -13.94 4.03
C ALA A 203 -11.48 -14.88 5.08
N SER A 204 -10.14 -14.92 5.13
CA SER A 204 -9.38 -15.78 6.04
C SER A 204 -9.24 -15.23 7.47
N SER A 205 -9.37 -13.91 7.66
CA SER A 205 -9.09 -13.27 8.95
C SER A 205 -10.25 -12.49 9.54
N THR A 206 -11.18 -12.00 8.72
CA THR A 206 -12.19 -10.97 9.04
C THR A 206 -11.61 -9.67 9.62
N GLN A 207 -10.28 -9.55 9.67
CA GLN A 207 -9.56 -8.45 10.29
C GLN A 207 -9.10 -7.45 9.24
N THR A 208 -9.23 -6.16 9.57
CA THR A 208 -8.82 -5.05 8.72
C THR A 208 -7.83 -4.10 9.41
N HIS A 209 -7.52 -4.36 10.69
CA HIS A 209 -6.59 -3.61 11.53
C HIS A 209 -5.98 -4.55 12.56
N LYS A 210 -4.93 -4.08 13.26
CA LYS A 210 -4.23 -4.82 14.32
C LYS A 210 -3.68 -6.18 13.84
N ILE A 211 -3.34 -6.26 12.56
CA ILE A 211 -2.63 -7.41 11.99
C ILE A 211 -1.14 -7.20 12.29
N SER A 212 -0.53 -8.13 13.01
CA SER A 212 0.91 -8.06 13.30
C SER A 212 1.71 -8.26 12.02
N LEU A 213 2.94 -7.74 11.96
CA LEU A 213 3.79 -7.93 10.79
C LEU A 213 4.05 -9.42 10.52
N GLN A 214 4.32 -10.21 11.57
CA GLN A 214 4.46 -11.66 11.44
C GLN A 214 3.22 -12.32 10.83
N ARG A 215 2.02 -11.89 11.25
CA ARG A 215 0.79 -12.42 10.67
C ARG A 215 0.59 -11.99 9.22
N LEU A 216 1.01 -10.79 8.82
CA LEU A 216 1.00 -10.36 7.41
C LEU A 216 1.88 -11.28 6.56
N PHE A 217 3.09 -11.60 7.04
CA PHE A 217 3.99 -12.54 6.37
C PHE A 217 3.34 -13.92 6.13
N GLU A 218 2.66 -14.47 7.13
CA GLU A 218 1.90 -15.72 7.01
C GLU A 218 0.74 -15.62 6.01
N MET A 219 -0.03 -14.54 6.08
CA MET A 219 -1.13 -14.30 5.15
C MET A 219 -0.62 -14.20 3.71
N LEU A 220 0.48 -13.49 3.47
CA LEU A 220 1.05 -13.37 2.13
C LEU A 220 1.53 -14.72 1.61
N HIS A 221 2.19 -15.53 2.43
CA HIS A 221 2.63 -16.87 2.07
C HIS A 221 1.45 -17.79 1.68
N ASP A 222 0.41 -17.80 2.51
CA ASP A 222 -0.76 -18.67 2.35
C ASP A 222 -1.69 -18.22 1.21
N GLY A 223 -1.64 -16.95 0.82
CA GLY A 223 -2.43 -16.37 -0.26
C GLY A 223 -1.87 -16.61 -1.67
N VAL A 224 -0.60 -17.01 -1.80
CA VAL A 224 0.06 -17.21 -3.11
C VAL A 224 -0.66 -18.18 -4.05
N PRO A 225 -1.21 -19.34 -3.61
CA PRO A 225 -1.87 -20.30 -4.50
C PRO A 225 -3.09 -19.75 -5.25
N LEU A 226 -3.60 -18.58 -4.86
CA LEU A 226 -4.74 -17.92 -5.49
C LEU A 226 -4.32 -17.06 -6.69
N LEU A 227 -3.02 -16.77 -6.80
CA LEU A 227 -2.49 -15.90 -7.83
C LEU A 227 -2.09 -16.75 -9.06
N PRO A 228 -2.67 -16.47 -10.24
CA PRO A 228 -2.32 -17.22 -11.45
C PRO A 228 -0.82 -17.14 -11.75
N ALA A 229 -0.27 -18.24 -12.28
CA ALA A 229 1.11 -18.32 -12.77
C ALA A 229 2.18 -17.82 -11.76
N THR A 230 1.93 -17.99 -10.46
CA THR A 230 2.86 -17.57 -9.41
C THR A 230 3.59 -18.79 -8.83
N ASP A 231 4.92 -18.78 -8.87
CA ASP A 231 5.73 -19.85 -8.28
C ASP A 231 5.81 -19.69 -6.76
N GLN A 232 5.18 -20.61 -6.03
CA GLN A 232 5.21 -20.63 -4.57
C GLN A 232 6.63 -20.64 -4.01
N THR A 233 7.56 -21.33 -4.67
CA THR A 233 8.95 -21.45 -4.21
C THR A 233 9.63 -20.10 -4.26
N LEU A 234 9.53 -19.40 -5.40
CA LEU A 234 10.10 -18.06 -5.57
C LEU A 234 9.50 -17.06 -4.58
N VAL A 235 8.18 -17.11 -4.35
CA VAL A 235 7.56 -16.21 -3.36
C VAL A 235 7.99 -16.55 -1.93
N THR A 236 8.18 -17.83 -1.61
CA THR A 236 8.65 -18.27 -0.29
C THR A 236 10.08 -17.80 -0.01
N GLU A 237 10.95 -17.84 -1.02
CA GLU A 237 12.31 -17.30 -0.95
C GLU A 237 12.30 -15.78 -0.80
N ALA A 238 11.50 -15.07 -1.60
CA ALA A 238 11.33 -13.62 -1.52
C ALA A 238 10.80 -13.18 -0.15
N LEU A 239 9.80 -13.87 0.40
CA LEU A 239 9.29 -13.63 1.74
C LEU A 239 10.34 -13.88 2.81
N SER A 240 11.22 -14.86 2.63
CA SER A 240 12.31 -15.13 3.58
C SER A 240 13.37 -14.01 3.55
N SER A 241 13.67 -13.48 2.35
CA SER A 241 14.50 -12.29 2.17
C SER A 241 13.88 -11.07 2.86
N ASP A 242 12.59 -10.81 2.61
CA ASP A 242 11.86 -9.69 3.20
C ASP A 242 11.73 -9.83 4.73
N TYR A 243 11.58 -11.04 5.26
CA TYR A 243 11.56 -11.28 6.71
C TYR A 243 12.89 -10.84 7.37
N THR A 244 14.00 -11.10 6.68
CA THR A 244 15.34 -10.67 7.09
C THR A 244 15.50 -9.16 6.95
N HIS A 245 15.03 -8.57 5.84
CA HIS A 245 15.02 -7.12 5.62
C HIS A 245 14.32 -6.36 6.75
N ASN A 246 13.23 -6.91 7.29
CA ASN A 246 12.48 -6.32 8.40
C ASN A 246 13.06 -6.64 9.79
N ALA A 247 14.21 -7.33 9.87
CA ALA A 247 14.87 -7.74 11.13
C ALA A 247 13.94 -8.46 12.12
N LEU A 248 12.98 -9.24 11.61
CA LEU A 248 12.03 -9.98 12.44
C LEU A 248 12.75 -11.14 13.16
N LYS A 249 12.45 -11.31 14.45
CA LYS A 249 12.99 -12.42 15.25
C LYS A 249 12.23 -13.72 14.97
N GLY A 250 12.91 -14.85 15.11
CA GLY A 250 12.33 -16.19 14.90
C GLY A 250 12.38 -16.64 13.45
N ARG A 251 11.75 -17.79 13.15
CA ARG A 251 11.60 -18.30 11.79
C ARG A 251 10.14 -18.18 11.36
N PRO A 252 9.87 -17.87 10.09
CA PRO A 252 8.51 -17.92 9.57
C PRO A 252 7.91 -19.32 9.70
N VAL A 253 6.59 -19.41 9.88
CA VAL A 253 5.89 -20.67 10.18
C VAL A 253 6.10 -21.73 9.08
N TRP A 254 6.20 -21.32 7.82
CA TRP A 254 6.42 -22.21 6.68
C TRP A 254 7.82 -22.85 6.63
N HIS A 255 8.80 -22.32 7.37
CA HIS A 255 10.12 -22.97 7.54
C HIS A 255 10.08 -24.15 8.53
N THR A 256 9.02 -24.26 9.33
CA THR A 256 8.85 -25.36 10.30
C THR A 256 8.30 -26.63 9.64
N ALA A 257 7.63 -26.52 8.49
CA ALA A 257 7.09 -27.66 7.76
C ALA A 257 8.15 -28.41 6.92
N ALA A 258 9.25 -27.75 6.55
CA ALA A 258 10.30 -28.33 5.71
C ALA A 258 11.27 -29.26 6.46
N THR A 259 11.24 -29.32 7.80
CA THR A 259 12.15 -30.16 8.61
C THR A 259 11.51 -31.40 9.22
N SER A 260 10.24 -31.73 8.95
CA SER A 260 9.64 -32.99 9.43
C SER A 260 9.77 -34.12 8.40
N LYS A 261 11.00 -34.60 8.16
CA LYS A 261 11.30 -35.99 7.72
C LYS A 261 12.81 -36.30 7.73
N THR A 262 13.46 -36.08 8.87
CA THR A 262 14.63 -36.90 9.23
C THR A 262 14.50 -37.24 10.70
N GLY A 263 14.43 -38.54 10.98
CA GLY A 263 14.24 -39.07 12.32
C GLY A 263 15.36 -38.60 13.24
N GLN A 264 14.97 -37.85 14.27
CA GLN A 264 15.77 -37.73 15.49
C GLN A 264 14.85 -37.97 16.67
N THR A 265 15.05 -39.13 17.27
CA THR A 265 14.58 -39.52 18.59
C THR A 265 15.01 -38.45 19.58
N SER A 266 14.09 -37.60 20.04
CA SER A 266 14.35 -36.69 21.16
C SER A 266 13.55 -37.11 22.38
N THR A 267 14.29 -37.34 23.46
CA THR A 267 13.83 -37.70 24.78
C THR A 267 13.01 -36.56 25.38
N ARG A 268 11.79 -36.90 25.83
CA ARG A 268 10.89 -36.01 26.60
C ARG A 268 11.64 -35.45 27.82
N LYS A 269 11.79 -34.12 27.91
CA LYS A 269 11.99 -33.41 29.18
C LYS A 269 10.83 -32.44 29.39
N GLY A 270 10.15 -32.63 30.52
CA GLY A 270 8.87 -32.01 30.85
C GLY A 270 8.91 -30.51 31.07
N ASN A 271 7.74 -29.90 30.86
CA ASN A 271 7.45 -28.49 31.02
C ASN A 271 7.72 -27.98 32.44
N ARG A 272 8.55 -26.95 32.55
CA ARG A 272 8.96 -26.27 33.79
C ARG A 272 7.87 -25.33 34.38
N ARG A 273 6.59 -25.64 34.18
CA ARG A 273 5.47 -24.75 34.57
C ARG A 273 4.27 -25.45 35.22
N GLN A 274 4.43 -26.68 35.71
CA GLN A 274 3.43 -27.39 36.52
C GLN A 274 3.95 -27.90 37.88
N GLN A 275 5.14 -27.49 38.32
CA GLN A 275 5.69 -27.81 39.66
C GLN A 275 5.44 -26.71 40.71
N ARG A 276 4.48 -25.81 40.50
CA ARG A 276 4.19 -24.70 41.44
C ARG A 276 2.78 -24.71 42.03
N HIS A 277 2.01 -25.77 41.80
CA HIS A 277 0.64 -25.91 42.32
C HIS A 277 0.33 -27.35 42.77
N LEU A 278 1.17 -27.93 43.63
CA LEU A 278 0.80 -29.12 44.39
C LEU A 278 0.97 -28.82 45.89
N PRO A 279 -0.04 -29.11 46.73
CA PRO A 279 -0.02 -28.84 48.16
C PRO A 279 0.92 -29.80 48.91
N ASP A 280 1.61 -29.28 49.92
CA ASP A 280 2.35 -30.08 50.90
C ASP A 280 1.37 -30.80 51.83
N GLU A 281 1.39 -32.14 51.82
CA GLU A 281 0.88 -32.93 52.94
C GLU A 281 1.96 -33.88 53.47
N ALA A 282 2.39 -33.52 54.68
CA ALA A 282 2.61 -34.38 55.84
C ALA A 282 3.72 -35.45 55.79
N SER A 283 4.73 -35.15 56.60
CA SER A 283 5.35 -36.06 57.57
C SER A 283 4.52 -37.29 57.91
N LEU A 284 5.12 -38.49 57.83
CA LEU A 284 5.14 -39.51 58.89
C LEU A 284 5.88 -40.77 58.40
N HIS A 285 6.82 -41.21 59.24
CA HIS A 285 7.66 -42.42 59.24
C HIS A 285 8.97 -42.39 58.44
#